data_AF-A0A920EX07-F1
#
_entry.id   AF-A0A920EX07-F1
#
_cell.length_a   1.000
_cell.length_b   1.000
_cell.length_c   1.000
_cell.angle_alpha   90.00
_cell.angle_beta   90.00
_cell.angle_gamma   90.00
#
_symmetry.space_group_name_H-M   'P 1'
#
loop_
_entity.id
_entity.type
_entity.pdbx_description
1 polymer ?
#
loop_
_entity_poly.entity_id
_entity_poly.type
_entity_poly.pdbx_seq_one_letter_code
_entity_poly.pdbx_strand_id
1 'polypeptide(L)' 'MNKKINIDNKKIKDEILNLKKTLLNLNFQKSSGQLEKTSRIKDTKKQIARLNTKLSNINGEKNA' A
#
# COMPACT_ATOMS: atom_id res chain seq x y z
N MET A 1 16.95 20.49 4.62
CA MET A 1 15.53 20.16 4.89
C MET A 1 14.93 19.15 3.88
N ASN A 2 15.35 19.14 2.60
CA ASN A 2 14.79 18.28 1.52
C ASN A 2 14.98 16.75 1.65
N LYS A 3 15.85 16.27 2.55
CA LYS A 3 16.14 14.83 2.71
C LYS A 3 14.99 14.07 3.39
N LYS A 4 14.28 14.69 4.34
CA LYS A 4 13.21 14.07 5.13
C LYS A 4 11.99 13.73 4.27
N ILE A 5 11.58 14.67 3.42
CA ILE A 5 10.44 14.52 2.49
C ILE A 5 10.69 13.40 1.46
N ASN A 6 11.93 13.26 0.97
CA ASN A 6 12.28 12.22 0.01
C ASN A 6 12.30 10.82 0.68
N ILE A 7 12.78 10.75 1.93
CA ILE A 7 12.77 9.52 2.74
C ILE A 7 11.33 9.08 3.04
N ASP A 8 10.43 10.00 3.36
CA ASP A 8 9.02 9.68 3.66
C ASP A 8 8.27 9.17 2.42
N ASN A 9 8.50 9.76 1.25
CA ASN A 9 7.95 9.26 -0.02
C ASN A 9 8.47 7.86 -0.35
N LYS A 10 9.76 7.58 -0.10
CA LYS A 10 10.34 6.25 -0.31
C LYS A 10 9.71 5.22 0.63
N LYS A 11 9.58 5.54 1.92
CA LYS A 11 8.95 4.66 2.92
C LYS A 11 7.51 4.29 2.55
N ILE A 12 6.71 5.26 2.11
CA ILE A 12 5.32 5.01 1.67
C ILE A 12 5.30 4.06 0.46
N LYS A 13 6.20 4.27 -0.51
CA LYS A 13 6.32 3.38 -1.68
C LYS A 13 6.75 1.96 -1.29
N ASP A 14 7.70 1.84 -0.37
CA ASP A 14 8.17 0.55 0.14
C ASP A 14 7.04 -0.20 0.89
N GLU A 15 6.23 0.52 1.67
CA GLU A 15 5.06 -0.03 2.37
C GLU A 15 3.98 -0.50 1.38
N ILE A 16 3.71 0.28 0.33
CA ILE A 16 2.83 -0.15 -0.78
C ILE A 16 3.36 -1.43 -1.44
N LEU A 17 4.68 -1.54 -1.66
CA LEU A 17 5.28 -2.73 -2.26
C LEU A 17 5.10 -3.95 -1.36
N ASN A 18 5.30 -3.80 -0.05
CA ASN A 18 5.08 -4.86 0.92
C ASN A 18 3.61 -5.30 0.95
N LEU A 19 2.67 -4.36 0.98
CA LEU A 19 1.23 -4.68 0.93
C LEU A 19 0.82 -5.37 -0.37
N LYS A 20 1.44 -5.02 -1.51
CA LYS A 20 1.22 -5.73 -2.79
C LYS A 20 1.71 -7.18 -2.72
N LYS A 21 2.86 -7.44 -2.08
CA LYS A 21 3.35 -8.81 -1.84
C LYS A 21 2.38 -9.59 -0.94
N THR A 22 1.89 -8.97 0.13
CA THR A 22 0.86 -9.56 1.00
C THR A 22 -0.41 -9.87 0.22
N LEU A 23 -0.88 -8.94 -0.61
CA LEU A 23 -2.06 -9.13 -1.45
C LEU A 23 -1.89 -10.32 -2.42
N LEU A 24 -0.70 -10.46 -3.02
CA LEU A 24 -0.36 -11.58 -3.89
C LEU A 24 -0.43 -12.91 -3.13
N ASN A 25 0.15 -12.97 -1.92
CA ASN A 25 0.06 -14.15 -1.06
C ASN A 25 -1.40 -14.48 -0.68
N LEU A 26 -2.21 -13.48 -0.33
CA LEU A 26 -3.64 -13.68 -0.04
C LEU A 26 -4.41 -14.18 -1.27
N ASN A 27 -4.07 -13.72 -2.47
CA ASN A 27 -4.68 -14.23 -3.71
C ASN A 27 -4.27 -15.68 -3.98
N PHE A 28 -3.01 -16.06 -3.72
CA PHE A 28 -2.58 -17.44 -3.81
C PHE A 28 -3.30 -18.33 -2.79
N GLN A 29 -3.40 -17.90 -1.53
CA GLN A 29 -4.17 -18.60 -0.50
C GLN A 29 -5.65 -18.72 -0.86
N LYS A 30 -6.23 -17.70 -1.50
CA LYS A 30 -7.61 -17.74 -1.99
C LYS A 30 -7.75 -18.78 -3.10
N SER A 31 -6.82 -18.81 -4.05
CA SER A 31 -6.83 -19.75 -5.17
C SER A 31 -6.56 -21.18 -4.74
N SER A 32 -5.76 -21.41 -3.70
CA SER A 32 -5.50 -22.73 -3.12
C SER A 32 -6.61 -23.21 -2.19
N GLY A 33 -7.63 -22.38 -1.93
CA GLY A 33 -8.73 -22.70 -1.01
C GLY A 33 -8.36 -22.65 0.47
N GLN A 34 -7.15 -22.22 0.82
CA GLN A 34 -6.64 -22.17 2.21
C GLN A 34 -6.95 -20.84 2.92
N LEU A 35 -7.59 -19.88 2.23
CA LEU A 35 -7.88 -18.57 2.81
C LEU A 35 -9.17 -18.59 3.64
N GLU A 36 -9.02 -18.64 4.96
CA GLU A 36 -10.15 -18.61 5.91
C GLU A 36 -10.90 -17.26 5.93
N LYS A 37 -10.21 -16.13 5.73
CA LYS A 37 -10.79 -14.78 5.82
C LYS A 37 -10.58 -13.96 4.56
N THR A 38 -11.54 -14.00 3.65
CA THR A 38 -11.54 -13.24 2.39
C THR A 38 -11.60 -11.72 2.61
N SER A 39 -12.10 -11.26 3.75
CA SER A 39 -12.11 -9.84 4.15
C SER A 39 -10.71 -9.23 4.17
N ARG A 40 -9.67 -10.02 4.50
CA ARG A 40 -8.27 -9.57 4.52
C ARG A 40 -7.84 -9.00 3.17
N ILE A 41 -8.28 -9.58 2.05
CA ILE A 41 -7.98 -9.07 0.71
C ILE A 41 -8.56 -7.66 0.53
N LYS A 42 -9.81 -7.46 0.95
CA LYS A 42 -10.49 -6.16 0.86
C LYS A 42 -9.78 -5.11 1.71
N ASP A 43 -9.37 -5.48 2.93
CA ASP A 43 -8.67 -4.57 3.85
C ASP A 43 -7.28 -4.21 3.34
N THR A 44 -6.50 -5.17 2.85
CA THR A 44 -5.19 -4.92 2.22
C THR A 44 -5.33 -4.00 0.98
N LYS A 45 -6.35 -4.20 0.14
CA LYS A 45 -6.63 -3.30 -0.99
C LYS A 45 -6.96 -1.87 -0.53
N LYS A 46 -7.76 -1.72 0.53
CA LYS A 46 -8.07 -0.40 1.11
C LYS A 46 -6.84 0.28 1.69
N GLN A 47 -5.95 -0.46 2.35
CA GLN A 47 -4.69 0.08 2.87
C GLN A 47 -3.80 0.63 1.75
N ILE A 48 -3.64 -0.13 0.65
CA ILE A 48 -2.89 0.33 -0.52
C ILE A 48 -3.51 1.62 -1.09
N ALA A 49 -4.84 1.67 -1.24
CA ALA A 49 -5.53 2.85 -1.74
C ALA A 49 -5.28 4.08 -0.85
N ARG A 50 -5.36 3.94 0.48
CA ARG A 50 -5.09 5.02 1.44
C ARG A 50 -3.66 5.55 1.32
N LEU A 51 -2.66 4.67 1.18
CA LEU A 51 -1.27 5.08 1.01
C LEU A 51 -1.04 5.81 -0.31
N ASN A 52 -1.68 5.37 -1.40
CA ASN A 52 -1.65 6.06 -2.68
C ASN A 52 -2.28 7.46 -2.59
N THR A 53 -3.43 7.60 -1.92
CA THR A 53 -4.05 8.91 -1.68
C THR A 53 -3.14 9.82 -0.86
N LYS A 54 -2.50 9.31 0.20
CA LYS A 54 -1.52 10.07 0.99
C LYS A 54 -0.36 10.56 0.12
N LEU A 55 0.18 9.71 -0.76
CA LEU A 55 1.23 10.09 -1.71
C LEU A 55 0.76 11.16 -2.70
N SER A 56 -0.48 11.06 -3.19
CA SER A 56 -1.09 12.06 -4.07
C SER A 56 -1.24 13.42 -3.37
N ASN A 57 -1.71 13.44 -2.13
CA ASN A 57 -1.86 14.68 -1.35
C ASN A 57 -0.51 15.35 -1.10
N ILE A 58 0.52 14.57 -0.73
CA ILE A 58 1.90 15.08 -0.58
C ILE A 58 2.42 15.69 -1.89
N ASN A 59 2.07 15.13 -3.04
CA ASN A 59 2.47 15.69 -4.33
C ASN A 59 1.66 16.93 -4.70
N GLY A 60 0.38 16.98 -4.35
CA GLY A 60 -0.48 18.16 -4.53
C GLY A 60 0.00 19.36 -3.73
N GLU A 61 0.36 19.16 -2.45
CA GLU A 61 0.94 20.20 -1.59
C GLU A 61 2.29 20.73 -2.11
N LYS A 62 3.05 19.93 -2.87
CA LYS A 62 4.33 20.36 -3.46
C LYS A 62 4.18 21.19 -4.73
N ASN A 63 3.04 21.09 -5.39
CA ASN A 63 2.75 21.81 -6.64
C ASN A 63 1.93 23.09 -6.39
N ALA A 64 1.59 23.38 -5.12
CA ALA A 64 0.87 24.57 -4.67
C ALA A 64 1.83 25.64 -4.14
#